data_AF-A0A0K2RRQ1-F1
#
_entry.id   AF-A0A0K2RRQ1-F1
#
_cell.length_a   1.000
_cell.length_b   1.000
_cell.length_c   1.000
_cell.angle_alpha   90.00
_cell.angle_beta   90.00
_cell.angle_gamma   90.00
#
_symmetry.space_group_name_H-M   'P 1'
#
loop_
_entity.id
_entity.type
_entity.pdbx_description
1 polymer ?
#
loop_
_entity_poly.entity_id
_entity_poly.type
_entity_poly.pdbx_seq_one_letter_code
_entity_poly.pdbx_strand_id
1 'polypeptide(L)'
;MDLDADTLEPFVTWGTNPGQGISLNEAVPFPADFGDENAKLAAERALQYMGLEAGTPMKDIRVDTVFLGSCTNSRIEDLRAAADVIRGREKDPKVRMLVVPGSARVRLEAEAEGLDKVFKEFGAEWRFAGCSMCLGMNPDQLEPGERCASTSNRNFEGRQGKGGRTHLVSPVVAAATAVRGTLSSPSDLEPASVSASTTTDAA
;
A
#
# COMPACT_ATOMS: atom_id res chain seq x y z
N MET A 1 23.62 -17.20 6.09
CA MET A 1 22.25 -17.04 5.56
C MET A 1 22.45 -16.36 4.23
N ASP A 2 22.23 -17.09 3.14
CA ASP A 2 22.40 -16.59 1.78
C ASP A 2 21.01 -16.31 1.21
N LEU A 3 20.85 -15.16 0.56
CA LEU A 3 19.57 -14.69 0.02
C LEU A 3 19.77 -14.38 -1.46
N ASP A 4 18.97 -15.02 -2.32
CA ASP A 4 18.98 -14.75 -3.76
C ASP A 4 17.91 -13.70 -4.10
N ALA A 5 18.37 -12.51 -4.49
CA ALA A 5 17.50 -11.38 -4.80
C ALA A 5 16.61 -11.62 -6.03
N ASP A 6 17.02 -12.49 -6.96
CA ASP A 6 16.27 -12.75 -8.19
C ASP A 6 15.00 -13.58 -7.93
N THR A 7 14.91 -14.21 -6.75
CA THR A 7 13.74 -14.99 -6.33
C THR A 7 12.74 -14.19 -5.48
N LEU A 8 13.01 -12.90 -5.25
CA LEU A 8 12.16 -12.06 -4.39
C LEU A 8 10.88 -11.63 -5.12
N GLU A 9 9.76 -12.14 -4.64
CA GLU A 9 8.44 -11.65 -5.02
C GLU A 9 7.97 -10.52 -4.09
N PRO A 10 6.99 -9.69 -4.49
CA PRO A 10 6.39 -8.72 -3.59
C PRO A 10 5.72 -9.40 -2.39
N PHE A 11 6.00 -8.93 -1.17
CA PHE A 11 5.39 -9.43 0.06
C PHE A 11 4.29 -8.49 0.59
N VAL A 12 3.36 -9.08 1.34
CA VAL A 12 2.30 -8.36 2.04
C VAL A 12 2.00 -9.04 3.38
N THR A 13 1.63 -8.25 4.40
CA THR A 13 1.12 -8.86 5.64
C THR A 13 -0.34 -9.28 5.49
N TRP A 14 -0.69 -10.48 5.94
CA TRP A 14 -2.09 -10.93 6.02
C TRP A 14 -2.67 -10.71 7.43
N GLY A 15 -1.82 -10.63 8.45
CA GLY A 15 -2.22 -10.52 9.85
C GLY A 15 -1.95 -9.13 10.47
N THR A 16 -1.80 -9.09 11.79
CA THR A 16 -1.72 -7.86 12.60
C THR A 16 -0.30 -7.52 13.07
N ASN A 17 0.73 -8.19 12.56
CA ASN A 17 2.11 -7.81 12.83
C ASN A 17 3.02 -8.11 11.62
N PRO A 18 4.22 -7.50 11.56
CA PRO A 18 5.15 -7.69 10.43
C PRO A 18 5.60 -9.13 10.21
N GLY A 19 5.59 -9.99 11.23
CA GLY A 19 5.96 -11.41 11.11
C GLY A 19 4.89 -12.25 10.41
N GLN A 20 3.67 -11.74 10.27
CA GLN A 20 2.58 -12.37 9.54
C GLN A 20 2.55 -11.90 8.09
N GLY A 21 3.70 -12.04 7.41
CA GLY A 21 3.93 -11.74 6.00
C GLY A 21 3.87 -12.98 5.12
N ILE A 22 3.47 -12.81 3.87
CA ILE A 22 3.41 -13.86 2.85
C ILE A 22 3.68 -13.26 1.47
N SER A 23 4.04 -14.07 0.45
CA SER A 23 4.10 -13.56 -0.92
C SER A 23 2.72 -13.06 -1.34
N LEU A 24 2.69 -11.95 -2.07
CA LEU A 24 1.46 -11.40 -2.63
C LEU A 24 0.79 -12.37 -3.60
N ASN A 25 1.51 -13.34 -4.15
CA ASN A 25 0.96 -14.37 -5.02
C ASN A 25 0.27 -15.53 -4.27
N GLU A 26 0.43 -15.61 -2.95
CA GLU A 26 -0.14 -16.68 -2.14
C GLU A 26 -1.56 -16.33 -1.63
N ALA A 27 -2.15 -17.25 -0.87
CA ALA A 27 -3.45 -17.10 -0.23
C ALA A 27 -3.31 -16.87 1.27
N VAL A 28 -4.34 -16.31 1.89
CA VAL A 28 -4.48 -16.21 3.35
C VAL A 28 -4.27 -17.59 3.97
N PRO A 29 -3.34 -17.78 4.92
CA PRO A 29 -3.01 -19.10 5.42
C PRO A 29 -4.14 -19.69 6.27
N PHE A 30 -4.25 -21.03 6.28
CA PHE A 30 -5.17 -21.69 7.21
C PHE A 30 -4.54 -21.75 8.60
N PRO A 31 -5.27 -21.38 9.66
CA PRO A 31 -4.74 -21.50 11.03
C PRO A 31 -4.28 -22.91 11.38
N ALA A 32 -4.89 -23.93 10.78
CA ALA A 32 -4.51 -25.33 10.98
C ALA A 32 -3.09 -25.68 10.47
N ASP A 33 -2.53 -24.89 9.55
CA ASP A 33 -1.20 -25.11 8.98
C ASP A 33 -0.07 -24.65 9.93
N PHE A 34 -0.42 -23.95 11.01
CA PHE A 34 0.55 -23.51 12.01
C PHE A 34 0.82 -24.63 13.01
N GLY A 35 2.11 -24.84 13.34
CA GLY A 35 2.56 -26.02 14.09
C GLY A 35 2.01 -26.13 15.51
N ASP A 36 2.27 -25.13 16.36
CA ASP A 36 1.85 -25.14 17.76
C ASP A 36 0.53 -24.41 18.01
N GLU A 37 -0.19 -24.79 19.06
CA GLU A 37 -1.51 -24.25 19.40
C GLU A 37 -1.51 -22.72 19.64
N ASN A 38 -0.42 -22.14 20.14
CA ASN A 38 -0.35 -20.69 20.31
C ASN A 38 -0.28 -19.98 18.96
N ALA A 39 0.49 -20.53 18.01
CA ALA A 39 0.57 -20.02 16.65
C ALA A 39 -0.78 -20.12 15.91
N LYS A 40 -1.51 -21.23 16.09
CA LYS A 40 -2.87 -21.39 15.54
C LYS A 40 -3.83 -20.34 16.10
N LEU A 41 -3.89 -20.20 17.43
CA LEU A 41 -4.74 -19.20 18.09
C LEU A 41 -4.38 -17.76 17.70
N ALA A 42 -3.09 -17.47 17.50
CA ALA A 42 -2.63 -16.17 17.03
C ALA A 42 -3.06 -15.92 15.57
N ALA A 43 -3.01 -16.92 14.71
CA ALA A 43 -3.51 -16.84 13.34
C ALA A 43 -5.03 -16.61 13.32
N GLU A 44 -5.82 -17.38 14.07
CA GLU A 44 -7.27 -17.24 14.16
C GLU A 44 -7.68 -15.82 14.60
N ARG A 45 -7.04 -15.28 15.65
CA ARG A 45 -7.30 -13.91 16.13
C ARG A 45 -6.94 -12.87 15.08
N ALA A 46 -5.80 -13.04 14.40
CA ALA A 46 -5.40 -12.13 13.34
C ALA A 46 -6.39 -12.15 12.17
N LEU A 47 -6.86 -13.33 11.73
CA LEU A 47 -7.88 -13.45 10.69
C LEU A 47 -9.22 -12.83 11.10
N GLN A 48 -9.64 -13.05 12.35
CA GLN A 48 -10.86 -12.45 12.89
C GLN A 48 -10.77 -10.91 12.88
N TYR A 49 -9.67 -10.35 13.38
CA TYR A 49 -9.45 -8.90 13.39
C TYR A 49 -9.43 -8.33 11.96
N MET A 50 -8.61 -8.95 11.11
CA MET A 50 -8.44 -8.55 9.73
C MET A 50 -9.67 -8.85 8.87
N GLY A 51 -10.68 -9.56 9.39
CA GLY A 51 -11.86 -9.96 8.63
C GLY A 51 -11.50 -10.69 7.34
N LEU A 52 -10.60 -11.67 7.45
CA LEU A 52 -10.12 -12.47 6.33
C LEU A 52 -10.59 -13.91 6.47
N GLU A 53 -10.89 -14.53 5.33
CA GLU A 53 -11.18 -15.96 5.23
C GLU A 53 -9.92 -16.69 4.73
N ALA A 54 -9.56 -17.79 5.40
CA ALA A 54 -8.43 -18.61 5.00
C ALA A 54 -8.64 -19.19 3.59
N GLY A 55 -7.55 -19.29 2.82
CA GLY A 55 -7.59 -19.70 1.41
C GLY A 55 -7.95 -18.59 0.43
N THR A 56 -8.35 -17.39 0.89
CA THR A 56 -8.59 -16.25 0.00
C THR A 56 -7.27 -15.82 -0.66
N PRO A 57 -7.17 -15.75 -2.00
CA PRO A 57 -5.97 -15.22 -2.64
C PRO A 57 -5.69 -13.80 -2.17
N MET A 58 -4.43 -13.47 -1.83
CA MET A 58 -4.10 -12.13 -1.32
C MET A 58 -4.51 -11.04 -2.33
N LYS A 59 -4.38 -11.32 -3.63
CA LYS A 59 -4.75 -10.40 -4.71
C LYS A 59 -6.24 -10.15 -4.91
N ASP A 60 -7.10 -10.90 -4.24
CA ASP A 60 -8.56 -10.72 -4.26
C ASP A 60 -9.05 -9.84 -3.09
N ILE A 61 -8.17 -9.53 -2.14
CA ILE A 61 -8.51 -8.71 -0.98
C ILE A 61 -8.67 -7.25 -1.41
N ARG A 62 -9.91 -6.75 -1.32
CA ARG A 62 -10.26 -5.35 -1.59
C ARG A 62 -9.79 -4.43 -0.46
N VAL A 63 -9.20 -3.29 -0.81
CA VAL A 63 -8.86 -2.22 0.14
C VAL A 63 -9.75 -1.00 -0.04
N ASP A 64 -9.95 -0.25 1.04
CA ASP A 64 -10.69 1.02 1.02
C ASP A 64 -9.75 2.21 0.96
N THR A 65 -8.59 2.09 1.62
CA THR A 65 -7.57 3.14 1.67
C THR A 65 -6.19 2.63 1.24
N VAL A 66 -5.43 3.49 0.57
CA VAL A 66 -4.01 3.31 0.30
C VAL A 66 -3.24 4.44 0.97
N PHE A 67 -2.27 4.09 1.80
CA PHE A 67 -1.42 5.03 2.50
C PHE A 67 0.03 4.90 2.04
N LEU A 68 0.48 5.85 1.22
CA LEU A 68 1.86 6.00 0.79
C LEU A 68 2.55 7.05 1.67
N GLY A 69 3.05 6.62 2.82
CA GLY A 69 3.46 7.52 3.88
C GLY A 69 4.18 6.83 5.03
N SER A 70 5.49 7.04 5.23
CA SER A 70 6.13 6.85 6.53
C SER A 70 7.54 7.43 6.55
N CYS A 71 8.14 7.57 7.73
CA CYS A 71 9.57 7.83 7.85
C CYS A 71 10.44 6.70 7.26
N THR A 72 9.86 5.54 6.95
CA THR A 72 10.58 4.37 6.42
C THR A 72 10.48 4.28 4.89
N ASN A 73 9.32 4.59 4.30
CA ASN A 73 8.99 4.30 2.89
C ASN A 73 8.30 5.47 2.16
N SER A 74 8.81 6.69 2.42
CA SER A 74 8.43 7.92 1.70
C SER A 74 9.66 8.79 1.42
N ARG A 75 10.76 8.16 1.00
CA ARG A 75 11.92 8.84 0.42
C ARG A 75 11.58 9.31 -0.99
N ILE A 76 12.44 10.13 -1.58
CA ILE A 76 12.18 10.64 -2.93
C ILE A 76 12.12 9.52 -3.96
N GLU A 77 12.95 8.47 -3.80
CA GLU A 77 12.96 7.30 -4.69
C GLU A 77 11.66 6.49 -4.59
N ASP A 78 11.10 6.37 -3.38
CA ASP A 78 9.82 5.69 -3.15
C ASP A 78 8.67 6.42 -3.87
N LEU A 79 8.68 7.77 -3.80
CA LEU A 79 7.67 8.61 -4.45
C LEU A 79 7.81 8.56 -5.98
N ARG A 80 9.03 8.60 -6.51
CA ARG A 80 9.29 8.43 -7.96
C ARG A 80 8.78 7.08 -8.45
N ALA A 81 9.15 5.99 -7.77
CA ALA A 81 8.73 4.64 -8.15
C ALA A 81 7.19 4.47 -8.11
N ALA A 82 6.53 5.00 -7.08
CA ALA A 82 5.07 4.98 -7.01
C ALA A 82 4.42 5.86 -8.10
N ALA A 83 4.98 7.04 -8.38
CA ALA A 83 4.50 7.94 -9.43
C ALA A 83 4.60 7.29 -10.82
N ASP A 84 5.68 6.57 -11.09
CA ASP A 84 5.88 5.86 -12.36
C ASP A 84 4.85 4.74 -12.57
N VAL A 85 4.41 4.08 -11.49
CA VAL A 85 3.36 3.06 -11.56
C VAL A 85 2.00 3.66 -11.92
N ILE A 86 1.64 4.82 -11.35
CA ILE A 86 0.30 5.42 -11.52
C ILE A 86 0.19 6.38 -12.70
N ARG A 87 1.30 6.85 -13.28
CA ARG A 87 1.28 7.84 -14.36
C ARG A 87 0.47 7.33 -15.56
N GLY A 88 -0.47 8.14 -16.03
CA GLY A 88 -1.35 7.78 -17.15
C GLY A 88 -2.41 6.72 -16.81
N ARG A 89 -2.63 6.44 -15.51
CA ARG A 89 -3.66 5.51 -15.05
C ARG A 89 -4.73 6.25 -14.25
N GLU A 90 -5.83 5.56 -14.00
CA GLU A 90 -6.89 6.03 -13.12
C GLU A 90 -6.90 5.21 -11.84
N LYS A 91 -7.17 5.88 -10.72
CA LYS A 91 -7.35 5.23 -9.43
C LYS A 91 -8.72 4.56 -9.40
N ASP A 92 -8.82 3.43 -8.72
CA ASP A 92 -10.14 2.88 -8.40
C ASP A 92 -10.99 3.95 -7.66
N PRO A 93 -12.22 4.23 -8.12
CA PRO A 93 -13.02 5.33 -7.60
C PRO A 93 -13.44 5.16 -6.15
N LYS A 94 -13.44 3.93 -5.62
CA LYS A 94 -13.79 3.63 -4.23
C LYS A 94 -12.58 3.61 -3.30
N VAL A 95 -11.37 3.68 -3.83
CA VAL A 95 -10.15 3.75 -3.01
C VAL A 95 -9.84 5.19 -2.64
N ARG A 96 -9.63 5.49 -1.36
CA ARG A 96 -9.00 6.74 -0.93
C ARG A 96 -7.48 6.56 -0.91
N MET A 97 -6.71 7.45 -1.55
CA MET A 97 -5.25 7.38 -1.52
C MET A 97 -4.67 8.61 -0.86
N LEU A 98 -3.84 8.42 0.17
CA LEU A 98 -3.11 9.49 0.85
C LEU A 98 -1.60 9.34 0.55
N VAL A 99 -0.97 10.46 0.19
CA VAL A 99 0.47 10.52 -0.07
C VAL A 99 1.12 11.50 0.89
N VAL A 100 2.05 11.01 1.69
CA VAL A 100 2.72 11.78 2.76
C VAL A 100 4.23 11.68 2.58
N PRO A 101 4.91 12.75 2.14
CA PRO A 101 6.37 12.76 2.04
C PRO A 101 7.04 12.56 3.40
N GLY A 102 8.15 11.82 3.44
CA GLY A 102 8.81 11.45 4.69
C GLY A 102 9.49 12.61 5.43
N SER A 103 9.73 13.74 4.74
CA SER A 103 10.24 14.98 5.34
C SER A 103 9.88 16.20 4.51
N ALA A 104 10.00 17.40 5.09
CA ALA A 104 9.81 18.65 4.36
C ALA A 104 10.76 18.79 3.17
N ARG A 105 12.01 18.31 3.31
CA ARG A 105 12.99 18.31 2.22
C ARG A 105 12.55 17.43 1.05
N VAL A 106 12.13 16.19 1.34
CA VAL A 106 11.62 15.26 0.30
C VAL A 106 10.39 15.83 -0.37
N ARG A 107 9.51 16.50 0.39
CA ARG A 107 8.34 17.16 -0.19
C ARG A 107 8.72 18.25 -1.19
N LEU A 108 9.62 19.16 -0.81
CA LEU A 108 10.07 20.24 -1.69
C LEU A 108 10.74 19.71 -2.96
N GLU A 109 11.53 18.64 -2.82
CA GLU A 109 12.15 17.94 -3.96
C GLU A 109 11.09 17.31 -4.87
N ALA A 110 10.12 16.59 -4.30
CA ALA A 110 9.03 15.99 -5.06
C ALA A 110 8.14 17.02 -5.77
N GLU A 111 7.89 18.17 -5.15
CA GLU A 111 7.15 19.29 -5.76
C GLU A 111 7.97 19.97 -6.88
N ALA A 112 9.29 20.11 -6.71
CA ALA A 112 10.18 20.63 -7.75
C ALA A 112 10.23 19.71 -8.98
N GLU A 113 10.13 18.39 -8.78
CA GLU A 113 10.03 17.39 -9.86
C GLU A 113 8.61 17.24 -10.43
N GLY A 114 7.61 17.89 -9.83
CA GLY A 114 6.22 17.77 -10.23
C GLY A 114 5.55 16.44 -9.89
N LEU A 115 6.14 15.63 -9.00
CA LEU A 115 5.53 14.38 -8.53
C LEU A 115 4.21 14.63 -7.81
N ASP A 116 4.10 15.75 -7.09
CA ASP A 116 2.86 16.14 -6.41
C ASP A 116 1.69 16.30 -7.39
N LYS A 117 1.96 16.79 -8.61
CA LYS A 117 0.97 16.92 -9.67
C LYS A 117 0.52 15.55 -10.17
N VAL A 118 1.45 14.63 -10.41
CA VAL A 118 1.13 13.25 -10.81
C VAL A 118 0.19 12.59 -9.80
N PHE A 119 0.48 12.70 -8.51
CA PHE A 119 -0.38 12.13 -7.47
C PHE A 119 -1.74 12.84 -7.39
N LYS A 120 -1.80 14.17 -7.48
CA LYS A 120 -3.07 14.92 -7.45
C LYS A 120 -3.95 14.63 -8.66
N GLU A 121 -3.36 14.56 -9.85
CA GLU A 121 -4.06 14.22 -11.10
C GLU A 121 -4.62 12.79 -11.07
N PHE A 122 -3.89 11.86 -10.45
CA PHE A 122 -4.38 10.50 -10.17
C PHE A 122 -5.55 10.46 -9.15
N GLY A 123 -5.85 11.58 -8.50
CA GLY A 123 -6.89 11.70 -7.48
C GLY A 123 -6.44 11.29 -6.08
N ALA A 124 -5.12 11.33 -5.81
CA ALA A 124 -4.58 11.12 -4.47
C ALA A 124 -4.50 12.43 -3.67
N GLU A 125 -4.64 12.30 -2.36
CA GLU A 125 -4.53 13.40 -1.41
C GLU A 125 -3.07 13.66 -1.06
N TRP A 126 -2.48 14.70 -1.65
CA TRP A 126 -1.12 15.14 -1.34
C TRP A 126 -1.07 15.90 0.00
N ARG A 127 -0.39 15.33 1.00
CA ARG A 127 -0.32 15.89 2.36
C ARG A 127 1.01 16.59 2.65
N PHE A 128 1.01 17.39 3.71
CA PHE A 128 2.24 17.92 4.29
C PHE A 128 3.08 16.79 4.88
N ALA A 129 4.41 16.94 4.87
CA ALA A 129 5.28 15.98 5.51
C ALA A 129 4.99 15.87 7.01
N GLY A 130 4.91 14.64 7.52
CA GLY A 130 4.56 14.37 8.91
C GLY A 130 4.29 12.89 9.17
N CYS A 131 3.91 12.55 10.40
CA CYS A 131 3.62 11.16 10.76
C CYS A 131 2.31 10.64 10.15
N SER A 132 1.28 11.50 10.00
CA SER A 132 -0.04 11.15 9.47
C SER A 132 -0.56 9.78 9.98
N MET A 133 -1.20 8.97 9.15
CA MET A 133 -1.71 7.63 9.53
C MET A 133 -0.61 6.67 10.02
N CYS A 134 0.69 6.94 9.84
CA CYS A 134 1.74 6.08 10.41
C CYS A 134 1.74 6.13 11.96
N LEU A 135 1.25 7.24 12.53
CA LEU A 135 1.04 7.41 13.98
C LEU A 135 -0.44 7.33 14.36
N GLY A 136 -1.35 7.79 13.50
CA GLY A 136 -2.80 7.70 13.74
C GLY A 136 -3.31 8.58 14.89
N MET A 137 -2.56 9.62 15.28
CA MET A 137 -2.92 10.59 16.34
C MET A 137 -3.41 11.94 15.78
N ASN A 138 -3.60 11.99 14.47
CA ASN A 138 -4.06 13.11 13.67
C ASN A 138 -5.41 12.74 13.03
N PRO A 139 -6.09 13.67 12.33
CA PRO A 139 -7.39 13.38 11.70
C PRO A 139 -7.35 12.30 10.60
N ASP A 140 -6.17 11.97 10.06
CA ASP A 140 -6.04 10.87 9.10
C ASP A 140 -6.02 9.54 9.88
N GLN A 141 -7.18 8.89 9.95
CA GLN A 141 -7.37 7.59 10.58
C GLN A 141 -8.26 6.70 9.71
N LEU A 142 -8.12 5.40 9.91
CA LEU A 142 -9.03 4.39 9.39
C LEU A 142 -10.27 4.30 10.29
N GLU A 143 -11.43 4.20 9.66
CA GLU A 143 -12.67 3.88 10.34
C GLU A 143 -12.74 2.37 10.70
N PRO A 144 -13.56 1.98 11.70
CA PRO A 144 -13.71 0.58 12.05
C PRO A 144 -14.12 -0.29 10.85
N GLY A 145 -13.34 -1.33 10.58
CA GLY A 145 -13.56 -2.25 9.45
C GLY A 145 -12.93 -1.82 8.13
N GLU A 146 -12.50 -0.56 8.01
CA GLU A 146 -11.81 -0.02 6.83
C GLU A 146 -10.46 -0.73 6.65
N ARG A 147 -10.18 -1.15 5.42
CA ARG A 147 -8.94 -1.87 5.08
C ARG A 147 -7.96 -0.98 4.33
N CYS A 148 -6.70 -1.02 4.76
CA CYS A 148 -5.62 -0.20 4.22
C CYS A 148 -4.46 -1.03 3.67
N ALA A 149 -3.98 -0.69 2.48
CA ALA A 149 -2.63 -1.03 2.05
C ALA A 149 -1.68 0.13 2.40
N SER A 150 -0.70 -0.13 3.24
CA SER A 150 0.09 0.90 3.93
C SER A 150 1.58 0.67 3.77
N THR A 151 2.32 1.74 3.45
CA THR A 151 3.80 1.74 3.46
C THR A 151 4.38 2.11 4.83
N SER A 152 3.58 1.97 5.90
CA SER A 152 4.06 1.97 7.28
C SER A 152 4.98 0.75 7.52
N ASN A 153 5.70 0.76 8.63
CA ASN A 153 6.47 -0.40 9.11
C ASN A 153 5.78 -1.17 10.24
N ARG A 154 4.56 -0.74 10.63
CA ARG A 154 3.80 -1.28 11.77
C ARG A 154 2.31 -1.34 11.45
N ASN A 155 1.69 -2.49 11.72
CA ASN A 155 0.26 -2.76 11.49
C ASN A 155 -0.44 -3.44 12.68
N PHE A 156 0.08 -3.26 13.91
CA PHE A 156 -0.63 -3.76 15.09
C PHE A 156 -2.01 -3.14 15.24
N GLU A 157 -2.90 -3.87 15.90
CA GLU A 157 -4.32 -3.50 16.03
C GLU A 157 -4.47 -2.07 16.58
N GLY A 158 -5.28 -1.27 15.89
CA GLY A 158 -5.53 0.12 16.28
C GLY A 158 -4.45 1.12 15.84
N ARG A 159 -3.35 0.68 15.20
CA ARG A 159 -2.22 1.56 14.88
C ARG A 159 -2.59 2.75 13.99
N GLN A 160 -3.38 2.53 12.96
CA GLN A 160 -3.78 3.57 12.00
C GLN A 160 -5.22 4.04 12.22
N GLY A 161 -5.84 3.68 13.34
CA GLY A 161 -7.26 3.89 13.61
C GLY A 161 -7.86 2.68 14.31
N LYS A 162 -8.77 2.91 15.27
CA LYS A 162 -9.37 1.85 16.07
C LYS A 162 -10.23 0.94 15.20
N GLY A 163 -9.85 -0.34 15.10
CA GLY A 163 -10.56 -1.32 14.28
C GLY A 163 -10.25 -1.25 12.78
N GLY A 164 -9.30 -0.40 12.37
CA GLY A 164 -8.77 -0.39 11.00
C GLY A 164 -7.88 -1.60 10.72
N ARG A 165 -7.93 -2.10 9.48
CA ARG A 165 -7.26 -3.35 9.06
C ARG A 165 -6.11 -3.03 8.11
N THR A 166 -4.89 -3.07 8.61
CA THR A 166 -3.71 -2.63 7.84
C THR A 166 -2.88 -3.79 7.32
N HIS A 167 -2.65 -3.78 6.00
CA HIS A 167 -1.66 -4.59 5.30
C HIS A 167 -0.41 -3.75 5.04
N LEU A 168 0.76 -4.26 5.43
CA LEU A 168 2.04 -3.63 5.11
C LEU A 168 2.48 -4.04 3.71
N VAL A 169 2.82 -3.06 2.88
CA VAL A 169 3.21 -3.26 1.49
C VAL A 169 4.33 -2.29 1.09
N SER A 170 5.03 -2.59 -0.01
CA SER A 170 5.99 -1.67 -0.61
C SER A 170 5.30 -0.49 -1.34
N PRO A 171 6.00 0.62 -1.63
CA PRO A 171 5.44 1.75 -2.38
C PRO A 171 4.84 1.39 -3.74
N VAL A 172 5.49 0.51 -4.50
CA VAL A 172 5.01 0.08 -5.82
C VAL A 172 3.77 -0.81 -5.73
N VAL A 173 3.66 -1.64 -4.68
CA VAL A 173 2.46 -2.45 -4.40
C VAL A 173 1.33 -1.54 -3.93
N ALA A 174 1.59 -0.54 -3.08
CA ALA A 174 0.59 0.45 -2.69
C ALA A 174 0.03 1.20 -3.91
N ALA A 175 0.91 1.67 -4.81
CA ALA A 175 0.53 2.34 -6.05
C ALA A 175 -0.33 1.45 -6.96
N ALA A 176 0.09 0.21 -7.21
CA ALA A 176 -0.68 -0.72 -8.04
C ALA A 176 -2.02 -1.12 -7.40
N THR A 177 -2.04 -1.26 -6.08
CA THR A 177 -3.27 -1.48 -5.30
C THR A 177 -4.24 -0.31 -5.44
N ALA A 178 -3.75 0.94 -5.48
CA ALA A 178 -4.60 2.11 -5.68
C ALA A 178 -5.27 2.13 -7.07
N VAL A 179 -4.57 1.63 -8.10
CA VAL A 179 -5.13 1.48 -9.46
C VAL A 179 -6.20 0.39 -9.48
N ARG A 180 -5.90 -0.82 -9.00
CA ARG A 180 -6.77 -2.00 -9.14
C ARG A 180 -7.88 -2.11 -8.08
N GLY A 181 -7.70 -1.49 -6.91
CA GLY A 181 -8.62 -1.57 -5.79
C GLY A 181 -8.43 -2.77 -4.86
N THR A 182 -7.79 -3.84 -5.32
CA THR A 182 -7.38 -4.98 -4.50
C THR A 182 -5.86 -5.03 -4.37
N LEU A 183 -5.33 -5.74 -3.37
CA LEU A 183 -3.88 -5.88 -3.19
C LEU A 183 -3.22 -6.35 -4.49
N SER A 184 -2.28 -5.58 -5.01
CA SER A 184 -1.75 -5.80 -6.37
C SER A 184 -0.31 -5.32 -6.50
N SER A 185 0.47 -6.01 -7.33
CA SER A 185 1.80 -5.60 -7.77
C SER A 185 1.73 -4.88 -9.12
N PRO A 186 2.79 -4.16 -9.53
CA PRO A 186 2.83 -3.53 -10.85
C PRO A 186 2.61 -4.49 -12.03
N SER A 187 3.00 -5.76 -11.92
CA SER A 187 2.79 -6.77 -12.96
C SER A 187 1.34 -7.20 -13.12
N ASP A 188 0.47 -6.87 -12.16
CA ASP A 188 -0.97 -7.15 -12.24
C ASP A 188 -1.75 -6.06 -12.99
N LEU A 189 -1.08 -4.99 -13.42
CA LEU A 189 -1.70 -3.88 -14.16
C LEU A 189 -1.58 -4.08 -15.67
N GLU A 190 -2.62 -3.70 -16.40
CA GLU A 190 -2.54 -3.56 -17.86
C GLU A 190 -1.47 -2.53 -18.25
N PRO A 191 -0.88 -2.54 -19.46
CA PRO A 191 0.02 -1.48 -19.90
C PRO A 191 -0.63 -0.09 -19.75
N ALA A 192 0.12 0.90 -19.25
CA ALA A 192 -0.41 2.25 -19.12
C ALA A 192 -0.80 2.79 -20.51
N SER A 193 -1.94 3.49 -20.60
CA SER A 193 -2.32 4.15 -21.84
C SER A 193 -1.31 5.27 -22.11
N VAL A 194 -0.55 5.13 -23.19
CA VAL A 194 0.34 6.21 -23.64
C VAL A 194 -0.57 7.29 -24.22
N SER A 195 -0.75 8.40 -23.50
CA SER A 195 -1.36 9.57 -24.13
C SER A 195 -0.38 10.09 -25.17
N ALA A 196 -0.76 10.00 -26.44
CA ALA A 196 0.00 10.59 -27.52
C ALA A 196 0.03 12.11 -27.28
N SER A 197 1.20 12.66 -26.97
CA SER A 197 1.37 14.11 -27.03
C SER A 197 1.27 14.51 -28.50
N THR A 198 0.14 15.13 -28.86
CA THR A 198 -0.03 15.78 -30.15
C THR A 198 1.02 16.88 -30.24
N THR A 199 2.10 16.60 -30.96
CA THR A 199 3.07 17.63 -31.34
C THR A 199 2.39 18.44 -32.43
N THR A 200 1.87 19.60 -32.06
CA THR A 200 1.43 20.62 -33.02
C THR A 200 2.69 21.14 -33.72
N ASP A 201 3.02 20.58 -34.87
CA ASP A 201 3.92 21.24 -35.82
C ASP A 201 3.10 22.26 -36.60
N ALA A 202 3.34 23.53 -36.30
CA ALA A 202 2.93 24.65 -37.12
C ALA A 202 3.96 24.81 -38.26
N ALA A 203 3.50 24.68 -39.50
CA ALA A 203 4.09 25.29 -40.68
C ALA A 203 3.00 25.57 -41.71
#